data_AF-A0A968NSP2-F1
#
_entry.id   AF-A0A968NSP2-F1
#
_cell.length_a   1.000
_cell.length_b   1.000
_cell.length_c   1.000
_cell.angle_alpha   90.00
_cell.angle_beta   90.00
_cell.angle_gamma   90.00
#
_symmetry.space_group_name_H-M   'P 1'
#
loop_
_entity.id
_entity.type
_entity.pdbx_description
1 polymer ?
#
loop_
_entity_poly.entity_id
_entity_poly.type
_entity_poly.pdbx_seq_one_letter_code
_entity_poly.pdbx_strand_id
1 'polypeptide(L)'
;MTENLDQDAKNRLWEHGFHEDTMFSERLNFFLVFEGILIAVVGQLYSQSPRNIFVVKATIVLGLFTTLIWWYVQIQQKIILEDLMERTREAIPEYLVTVERRNKRRLPIRVIPLLAYGIPGLVVTFWLVLLFFL
;
A
#
# COMPACT_ATOMS: atom_id res chain seq x y z
N MET A 1 5.52 -26.56 -11.55
CA MET A 1 5.48 -27.08 -12.93
C MET A 1 6.00 -25.95 -13.79
N THR A 2 7.27 -25.99 -14.21
CA THR A 2 7.88 -24.88 -14.94
C THR A 2 7.23 -24.77 -16.31
N GLU A 3 6.29 -23.85 -16.44
CA GLU A 3 5.67 -23.51 -17.72
C GLU A 3 6.77 -22.94 -18.62
N ASN A 4 7.13 -23.66 -19.68
CA ASN A 4 8.18 -23.23 -20.60
C ASN A 4 7.60 -22.14 -21.51
N LEU A 5 7.52 -20.92 -20.97
CA LEU A 5 6.92 -19.77 -21.62
C LEU A 5 7.76 -19.33 -22.81
N ASP A 6 7.07 -19.04 -23.92
CA ASP A 6 7.65 -18.35 -25.07
C ASP A 6 8.15 -16.95 -24.69
N GLN A 7 9.10 -16.39 -25.46
CA GLN A 7 9.70 -15.08 -25.17
C GLN A 7 8.64 -13.97 -25.05
N ASP A 8 7.62 -13.99 -25.92
CA ASP A 8 6.51 -13.04 -25.85
C ASP A 8 5.71 -13.18 -24.55
N ALA A 9 5.52 -14.40 -24.06
CA ALA A 9 4.81 -14.64 -22.81
C ALA A 9 5.64 -14.20 -21.59
N LYS A 10 6.96 -14.33 -21.63
CA LYS A 10 7.87 -13.79 -20.60
C LYS A 10 7.85 -12.26 -20.57
N ASN A 11 7.86 -11.62 -21.74
CA ASN A 11 7.76 -10.17 -21.86
C ASN A 11 6.44 -9.65 -21.28
N ARG A 12 5.31 -10.28 -21.62
CA ARG A 12 4.00 -9.93 -21.05
C ARG A 12 3.95 -10.10 -19.52
N LEU A 13 4.53 -11.18 -19.00
CA LEU A 13 4.60 -11.42 -17.56
C LEU A 13 5.42 -10.31 -16.86
N TRP A 14 6.55 -9.93 -17.45
CA TRP A 14 7.40 -8.86 -16.94
C TRP A 14 6.68 -7.51 -16.96
N GLU A 15 6.05 -7.14 -18.08
CA GLU A 15 5.27 -5.91 -18.23
C GLU A 15 4.12 -5.85 -17.22
N HIS A 16 3.42 -6.98 -17.03
CA HIS A 16 2.33 -7.07 -16.06
C HIS A 16 2.84 -6.91 -14.62
N GLY A 17 3.95 -7.56 -14.25
CA GLY A 17 4.58 -7.38 -12.95
C GLY A 17 5.03 -5.94 -12.70
N PHE A 18 5.61 -5.28 -13.70
CA PHE A 18 6.01 -3.87 -13.63
C PHE A 18 4.80 -2.93 -13.48
N HIS A 19 3.72 -3.21 -14.21
CA HIS A 19 2.48 -2.45 -14.11
C HIS A 19 1.88 -2.55 -12.71
N GLU A 20 1.81 -3.75 -12.12
CA GLU A 20 1.27 -3.94 -10.78
C GLU A 20 2.13 -3.28 -9.69
N ASP A 21 3.46 -3.31 -9.81
CA ASP A 21 4.37 -2.60 -8.89
C ASP A 21 4.19 -1.07 -8.95
N THR A 22 3.97 -0.55 -10.16
CA THR A 22 3.66 0.86 -10.40
C THR A 22 2.31 1.22 -9.78
N MET A 23 1.27 0.43 -10.05
CA MET A 23 -0.07 0.63 -9.48
C MET A 23 -0.07 0.54 -7.95
N PHE A 24 0.71 -0.35 -7.36
CA PHE A 24 0.87 -0.44 -5.90
C PHE A 24 1.42 0.86 -5.32
N SER A 25 2.45 1.42 -5.96
CA SER A 25 3.10 2.67 -5.51
C SER A 25 2.20 3.89 -5.73
N GLU A 26 1.53 3.97 -6.87
CA GLU A 26 0.60 5.07 -7.18
C GLU A 26 -0.60 5.09 -6.23
N ARG A 27 -1.20 3.93 -5.95
CA ARG A 27 -2.33 3.85 -5.00
C ARG A 27 -1.89 4.22 -3.58
N LEU A 28 -0.73 3.74 -3.15
CA LEU A 28 -0.15 4.12 -1.85
C LEU A 28 -0.02 5.64 -1.73
N ASN A 29 0.53 6.30 -2.75
CA ASN A 29 0.67 7.75 -2.77
C ASN A 29 -0.69 8.46 -2.79
N PHE A 30 -1.64 7.99 -3.60
CA PHE A 30 -2.98 8.57 -3.67
C PHE A 30 -3.68 8.57 -2.31
N PHE A 31 -3.71 7.42 -1.63
CA PHE A 31 -4.34 7.32 -0.32
C PHE A 31 -3.61 8.17 0.73
N LEU A 32 -2.28 8.22 0.72
CA LEU A 32 -1.53 9.10 1.63
C LEU A 32 -1.88 10.58 1.45
N VAL A 33 -1.97 11.04 0.20
CA VAL A 33 -2.38 12.43 -0.10
C VAL A 33 -3.81 12.67 0.35
N PHE A 34 -4.72 11.75 0.05
CA PHE A 34 -6.12 11.84 0.43
C PHE A 34 -6.31 11.90 1.96
N GLU A 35 -5.65 11.01 2.71
CA GLU A 35 -5.68 10.99 4.17
C GLU A 35 -5.06 12.27 4.75
N GLY A 36 -3.96 12.78 4.17
CA GLY A 36 -3.38 14.06 4.54
C GLY A 36 -4.35 15.24 4.41
N ILE A 37 -5.14 15.25 3.33
CA ILE A 37 -6.18 16.27 3.12
C ILE A 37 -7.28 16.14 4.19
N LEU A 38 -7.75 14.93 4.48
CA LEU A 38 -8.77 14.71 5.51
C LEU A 38 -8.31 15.17 6.89
N ILE A 39 -7.05 14.90 7.25
CA ILE A 39 -6.45 15.35 8.51
C ILE A 39 -6.42 16.89 8.57
N ALA A 40 -6.03 17.54 7.47
CA ALA A 40 -6.02 19.00 7.38
C ALA A 40 -7.43 19.60 7.55
N VAL A 41 -8.45 18.97 6.94
CA VAL A 41 -9.86 19.36 7.10
C VAL A 41 -10.31 19.20 8.55
N VAL A 42 -9.97 18.10 9.22
CA VAL A 42 -10.27 17.88 10.65
C VAL A 42 -9.63 18.97 11.52
N GLY A 43 -8.35 19.29 11.29
CA GLY A 43 -7.67 20.37 11.99
C GLY A 43 -8.33 21.74 11.81
N GLN A 44 -8.79 22.03 10.59
CA GLN A 44 -9.48 23.29 10.28
C GLN A 44 -10.89 23.35 10.91
N LEU A 45 -11.64 22.25 10.87
CA LEU A 45 -12.96 22.20 11.50
C LEU A 45 -12.88 22.35 13.02
N TYR A 46 -11.86 21.74 13.63
CA TYR A 46 -11.62 21.86 15.06
C TYR A 46 -11.24 23.28 15.49
N SER A 47 -10.45 24.00 14.67
CA SER A 47 -10.02 25.37 14.99
C SER A 47 -11.15 26.40 14.89
N GLN A 48 -12.08 26.24 13.94
CA GLN A 48 -13.10 27.25 13.64
C GLN A 48 -14.33 27.17 14.54
N SER A 49 -14.72 25.98 15.01
CA SER A 49 -15.97 25.82 15.76
C SER A 49 -15.96 24.56 16.63
N PRO A 50 -15.49 24.65 17.89
CA PRO A 50 -15.56 23.56 18.86
C PRO A 50 -17.01 23.09 19.14
N ARG A 51 -18.01 23.90 18.76
CA ARG A 51 -19.44 23.56 18.92
C ARG A 51 -19.93 22.46 17.99
N ASN A 52 -19.21 22.15 16.91
CA ASN A 52 -19.61 21.14 15.92
C ASN A 52 -18.76 19.87 16.00
N ILE A 53 -18.46 19.42 17.22
CA ILE A 53 -17.78 18.14 17.53
C ILE A 53 -18.38 16.97 16.75
N PHE A 54 -19.69 16.97 16.52
CA PHE A 54 -20.35 15.93 15.72
C PHE A 54 -19.79 15.85 14.28
N VAL A 55 -19.63 17.00 13.61
CA VAL A 55 -19.09 17.05 12.24
C VAL A 55 -17.63 16.60 12.23
N VAL A 56 -16.84 17.04 13.22
CA VAL A 56 -15.43 16.64 13.34
C VAL A 56 -15.29 15.12 13.55
N LYS A 57 -16.06 14.54 14.47
CA LYS A 57 -16.07 13.09 14.70
C LYS A 57 -16.57 12.32 13.48
N ALA A 58 -17.57 12.83 12.76
CA ALA A 58 -18.03 12.22 11.52
C ALA A 58 -16.94 12.18 10.45
N THR A 59 -16.16 13.27 10.28
CA THR A 59 -15.02 13.30 9.37
C THR A 59 -13.90 12.34 9.79
N ILE A 60 -13.61 12.23 11.10
CA ILE A 60 -12.64 11.26 11.64
C ILE A 60 -13.08 9.82 11.32
N VAL A 61 -14.36 9.49 11.55
CA VAL A 61 -14.91 8.16 11.24
C VAL A 61 -14.81 7.86 9.75
N LEU A 62 -15.06 8.87 8.90
CA LEU A 62 -14.91 8.73 7.45
C LEU A 62 -13.44 8.43 7.07
N GLY A 63 -12.48 9.15 7.64
CA GLY A 63 -11.04 8.90 7.43
C GLY A 63 -10.61 7.50 7.90
N LEU A 64 -11.12 7.05 9.04
CA LEU A 64 -10.88 5.69 9.51
C LEU A 64 -11.43 4.65 8.52
N PHE A 65 -12.66 4.86 8.02
CA PHE A 65 -13.28 3.95 7.07
C PHE A 65 -12.54 3.91 5.72
N THR A 66 -12.12 5.07 5.21
CA THR A 66 -11.32 5.14 3.97
C THR A 66 -9.96 4.46 4.14
N THR A 67 -9.32 4.64 5.31
CA THR A 67 -8.06 3.94 5.63
C THR A 67 -8.25 2.42 5.70
N LEU A 68 -9.38 1.92 6.22
CA LEU A 68 -9.65 0.48 6.25
C LEU A 68 -9.86 -0.10 4.84
N ILE A 69 -10.59 0.62 3.97
CA ILE A 69 -10.73 0.26 2.56
C ILE A 69 -9.36 0.23 1.88
N TRP A 70 -8.56 1.27 2.09
CA TRP A 70 -7.20 1.34 1.57
C TRP A 70 -6.37 0.14 2.03
N TRP A 71 -6.39 -0.17 3.32
CA TRP A 71 -5.64 -1.30 3.87
C TRP A 71 -6.03 -2.61 3.21
N TYR A 72 -7.34 -2.87 3.05
CA TYR A 72 -7.83 -4.04 2.33
C TYR A 72 -7.32 -4.10 0.88
N VAL A 73 -7.39 -2.99 0.14
CA VAL A 73 -6.88 -2.90 -1.24
C VAL A 73 -5.38 -3.18 -1.28
N GLN A 74 -4.61 -2.62 -0.35
CA GLN A 74 -3.15 -2.79 -0.30
C GLN A 74 -2.74 -4.24 0.00
N ILE A 75 -3.51 -4.94 0.84
CA ILE A 75 -3.31 -6.37 1.10
C ILE A 75 -3.55 -7.19 -0.17
N GLN A 76 -4.65 -6.93 -0.88
CA GLN A 76 -4.97 -7.64 -2.12
C GLN A 76 -3.88 -7.43 -3.19
N GLN A 77 -3.44 -6.18 -3.36
CA GLN A 77 -2.35 -5.89 -4.29
C GLN A 77 -1.03 -6.55 -3.92
N LYS A 78 -0.71 -6.61 -2.61
CA LYS A 78 0.48 -7.34 -2.15
C LYS A 78 0.42 -8.82 -2.55
N ILE A 79 -0.74 -9.47 -2.40
CA ILE A 79 -0.91 -10.88 -2.76
C ILE A 79 -0.67 -11.09 -4.26
N ILE A 80 -1.27 -10.23 -5.10
CA ILE A 80 -1.08 -10.27 -6.56
C ILE A 80 0.39 -10.06 -6.93
N LEU A 81 1.04 -9.06 -6.34
CA LEU A 81 2.43 -8.76 -6.59
C LEU A 81 3.36 -9.89 -6.15
N GLU A 82 3.11 -10.52 -5.00
CA GLU A 82 3.88 -11.67 -4.53
C GLU A 82 3.77 -12.87 -5.48
N ASP A 83 2.56 -13.18 -5.96
CA ASP A 83 2.32 -14.25 -6.95
C ASP A 83 3.05 -13.95 -8.27
N LEU A 84 2.95 -12.71 -8.78
CA LEU A 84 3.64 -12.31 -10.00
C LEU A 84 5.16 -12.33 -9.86
N MET A 85 5.68 -11.92 -8.70
CA MET A 85 7.11 -11.99 -8.41
C MET A 85 7.59 -13.44 -8.37
N GLU A 86 6.80 -14.37 -7.84
CA GLU A 86 7.12 -15.80 -7.82
C GLU A 86 7.11 -16.39 -9.23
N ARG A 87 6.05 -16.12 -10.02
CA ARG A 87 5.95 -16.54 -11.42
C ARG A 87 7.09 -15.98 -12.29
N THR A 88 7.46 -14.72 -12.07
CA THR A 88 8.56 -14.06 -12.80
C THR A 88 9.91 -14.69 -12.45
N ARG A 89 10.12 -15.07 -11.18
CA ARG A 89 11.32 -15.81 -10.76
C ARG A 89 11.42 -17.16 -11.45
N GLU A 90 10.33 -17.92 -11.53
CA GLU A 90 10.34 -19.23 -12.19
C GLU A 90 10.57 -19.13 -13.71
N ALA A 91 10.01 -18.10 -14.35
CA ALA A 91 10.06 -17.95 -15.80
C ALA A 91 11.34 -17.29 -16.35
N ILE A 92 11.97 -16.40 -15.56
CA ILE A 92 13.11 -15.57 -15.99
C ILE A 92 14.31 -15.80 -15.04
N PRO A 93 15.23 -16.71 -15.37
CA PRO A 93 16.34 -17.07 -14.48
C PRO A 93 17.32 -15.91 -14.23
N GLU A 94 17.45 -14.95 -15.15
CA GLU A 94 18.26 -13.74 -14.94
C GLU A 94 17.72 -12.88 -13.78
N TYR A 95 16.39 -12.86 -13.60
CA TYR A 95 15.74 -12.14 -12.52
C TYR A 95 16.07 -12.78 -11.16
N LEU A 96 16.08 -14.12 -11.08
CA LEU A 96 16.48 -14.86 -9.88
C LEU A 96 17.89 -14.48 -9.41
N VAL A 97 18.87 -14.46 -10.33
CA VAL A 97 20.26 -14.08 -10.00
C VAL A 97 20.33 -12.67 -9.40
N THR A 98 19.53 -11.75 -9.94
CA THR A 98 19.45 -10.37 -9.44
C THR A 98 18.84 -10.30 -8.04
N VAL A 99 17.75 -11.03 -7.81
CA VAL A 99 17.07 -11.11 -6.50
C VAL A 99 17.98 -11.75 -5.45
N GLU A 100 18.67 -12.85 -5.76
CA GLU A 100 19.59 -13.50 -4.84
C GLU A 100 20.77 -12.60 -4.47
N ARG A 101 21.35 -11.91 -5.46
CA ARG A 101 22.43 -10.94 -5.22
C ARG A 101 21.96 -9.78 -4.35
N ARG A 102 20.72 -9.33 -4.52
CA ARG A 102 20.09 -8.30 -3.67
C ARG A 102 19.87 -8.80 -2.24
N ASN A 103 19.35 -10.02 -2.07
CA ASN A 103 19.09 -10.61 -0.75
C ASN A 103 20.39 -10.85 0.03
N LYS A 104 21.50 -11.20 -0.62
CA LYS A 104 22.82 -11.34 0.02
C LYS A 104 23.39 -10.02 0.53
N ARG A 105 22.92 -8.86 0.05
CA ARG A 105 23.47 -7.52 0.36
C ARG A 105 22.57 -6.65 1.24
N ARG A 106 21.32 -7.04 1.52
CA ARG A 106 20.37 -6.21 2.27
C ARG A 106 19.93 -6.86 3.58
N LEU A 107 19.55 -6.00 4.52
CA LEU A 107 18.86 -6.37 5.76
C LEU A 107 17.61 -7.21 5.44
N PRO A 108 17.20 -8.14 6.33
CA PRO A 108 16.06 -9.05 6.11
C PRO A 108 14.68 -8.37 6.07
N ILE A 109 14.64 -7.03 6.11
CA ILE A 109 13.39 -6.27 6.12
C ILE A 109 12.80 -6.24 4.72
N ARG A 110 11.65 -6.89 4.55
CA ARG A 110 10.86 -6.84 3.33
C ARG A 110 10.09 -5.51 3.30
N VAL A 111 10.40 -4.65 2.33
CA VAL A 111 9.80 -3.31 2.20
C VAL A 111 8.31 -3.40 1.85
N ILE A 112 7.91 -4.33 1.01
CA ILE A 112 6.51 -4.50 0.56
C ILE A 112 5.53 -4.72 1.73
N PRO A 113 5.73 -5.68 2.66
CA PRO A 113 4.83 -5.82 3.81
C PRO A 113 4.89 -4.62 4.76
N LEU A 114 6.04 -3.95 4.89
CA LEU A 114 6.13 -2.73 5.69
C LEU A 114 5.23 -1.62 5.10
N LEU A 115 5.23 -1.46 3.79
CA LEU A 115 4.36 -0.49 3.11
C LEU A 115 2.89 -0.92 3.14
N ALA A 116 2.60 -2.21 2.96
CA ALA A 116 1.24 -2.73 2.90
C ALA A 116 0.50 -2.75 4.25
N TYR A 117 1.21 -2.97 5.36
CA TYR A 117 0.62 -3.05 6.70
C TYR A 117 1.05 -1.92 7.61
N GLY A 118 2.33 -1.52 7.54
CA GLY A 118 2.89 -0.52 8.46
C GLY A 118 2.29 0.86 8.24
N ILE A 119 2.22 1.34 7.00
CA ILE A 119 1.69 2.67 6.70
C ILE A 119 0.19 2.75 7.03
N PRO A 120 -0.70 1.88 6.50
CA PRO A 120 -2.11 1.93 6.87
C PRO A 120 -2.34 1.75 8.37
N GLY A 121 -1.55 0.90 9.04
CA GLY A 121 -1.62 0.71 10.49
C GLY A 121 -1.29 1.98 11.29
N LEU A 122 -0.28 2.74 10.85
CA LEU A 122 0.04 4.04 11.44
C LEU A 122 -1.09 5.06 11.26
N VAL A 123 -1.70 5.11 10.07
CA VAL A 123 -2.82 6.02 9.78
C VAL A 123 -4.07 5.63 10.58
N VAL A 124 -4.39 4.35 10.69
CA VAL A 124 -5.48 3.87 11.57
C VAL A 124 -5.22 4.28 13.02
N THR A 125 -4.01 4.06 13.51
CA THR A 125 -3.63 4.44 14.89
C THR A 125 -3.80 5.94 15.10
N PHE A 126 -3.39 6.75 14.12
CA PHE A 126 -3.57 8.19 14.14
C PHE A 126 -5.05 8.61 14.20
N TRP A 127 -5.90 8.00 13.37
CA TRP A 127 -7.35 8.25 13.40
C TRP A 127 -8.00 7.85 14.73
N LEU A 128 -7.59 6.72 15.31
CA LEU A 128 -8.09 6.30 16.62
C LEU A 128 -7.69 7.28 17.71
N VAL A 129 -6.43 7.75 17.71
CA VAL A 129 -5.98 8.80 18.63
C VAL A 129 -6.86 10.05 18.47
N LEU A 130 -7.08 10.54 17.25
CA LEU A 130 -7.97 11.69 17.04
C LEU A 130 -9.41 11.42 17.51
N LEU A 131 -9.95 10.21 17.30
CA LEU A 131 -11.32 9.88 17.69
C LEU A 131 -11.53 9.89 19.22
N PHE A 132 -10.53 9.44 19.98
CA PHE A 132 -10.62 9.34 21.43
C PHE A 132 -10.21 10.62 22.16
N PHE A 133 -9.27 11.41 21.60
CA PHE A 133 -8.75 12.62 22.23
C PHE A 133 -9.43 13.92 21.77
N LEU A 134 -10.18 13.89 20.67
CA LEU A 134 -10.93 15.02 20.11
C LEU A 134 -12.45 14.81 20.23
#